data_AF-A0A971KR38-F1
#
_entry.id   AF-A0A971KR38-F1
#
_cell.length_a   1.000
_cell.length_b   1.000
_cell.length_c   1.000
_cell.angle_alpha   90.00
_cell.angle_beta   90.00
_cell.angle_gamma   90.00
#
_symmetry.space_group_name_H-M   'P 1'
#
loop_
_entity.id
_entity.type
_entity.pdbx_description
1 polymer ?
#
loop_
_entity_poly.entity_id
_entity_poly.type
_entity_poly.pdbx_seq_one_letter_code
_entity_poly.pdbx_strand_id
1 'polypeptide(L)'
;MGGKKVFRSISPEATVEFAKKLAVEYPNALVLLHGDLGAGKTLFAKGFTFGLGIEANVSSPSYTLMNEYRGNSTSVYHLDLYRLNCFEEVVDIGLFDILESGHPCLIEWAERVE
;
A
#
# COMPACT_ATOMS: atom_id res chain seq x y z
N MET A 1 21.88 0.89 2.44
CA MET A 1 21.73 1.07 0.98
C MET A 1 21.11 -0.19 0.41
N GLY A 2 19.81 -0.17 0.13
CA GLY A 2 19.11 -1.31 -0.48
C GLY A 2 19.40 -1.36 -1.97
N GLY A 3 19.92 -2.49 -2.46
CA GLY A 3 20.08 -2.73 -3.90
C GLY A 3 18.74 -3.08 -4.56
N LYS A 4 18.65 -2.89 -5.87
CA LYS A 4 17.49 -3.34 -6.66
C LYS A 4 17.36 -4.86 -6.58
N LYS A 5 16.24 -5.35 -6.04
CA LYS A 5 15.84 -6.76 -6.11
C LYS A 5 14.72 -6.92 -7.13
N VAL A 6 14.71 -8.03 -7.86
CA VAL A 6 13.69 -8.32 -8.87
C VAL A 6 13.01 -9.64 -8.49
N PHE A 7 11.68 -9.59 -8.38
CA PHE A 7 10.84 -10.76 -8.24
C PHE A 7 9.93 -10.85 -9.47
N ARG A 8 9.84 -12.04 -10.08
CA ARG A 8 8.94 -12.29 -11.22
C ARG A 8 7.74 -13.06 -10.72
N SER A 9 6.57 -12.41 -10.73
CA SER A 9 5.29 -13.07 -10.50
C SER A 9 4.74 -13.67 -11.79
N ILE A 10 4.09 -14.83 -11.69
CA ILE A 10 3.39 -15.51 -12.80
C ILE A 10 1.91 -15.75 -12.51
N SER A 11 1.40 -15.32 -11.36
CA SER A 11 0.00 -15.44 -10.98
C SER A 11 -0.39 -14.42 -9.90
N PRO A 12 -1.69 -14.13 -9.72
CA PRO A 12 -2.14 -13.29 -8.62
C PRO A 12 -1.71 -13.79 -7.24
N GLU A 13 -1.76 -15.10 -7.03
CA GLU A 13 -1.39 -15.75 -5.76
C GLU A 13 0.10 -15.56 -5.46
N ALA A 14 0.97 -15.65 -6.47
CA ALA A 14 2.39 -15.41 -6.31
C ALA A 14 2.69 -13.96 -5.90
N THR A 15 1.92 -12.98 -6.41
CA THR A 15 2.02 -11.57 -6.00
C THR A 15 1.60 -11.39 -4.55
N VAL A 16 0.48 -12.01 -4.14
CA VAL A 16 -0.01 -11.97 -2.76
C VAL A 16 1.00 -12.56 -1.79
N GLU A 17 1.55 -13.75 -2.09
CA GLU A 17 2.54 -14.42 -1.25
C GLU A 17 3.86 -13.65 -1.16
N PHE A 18 4.27 -12.99 -2.24
CA PHE A 18 5.41 -12.09 -2.20
C PHE A 18 5.17 -10.89 -1.27
N ALA A 19 4.02 -10.23 -1.40
CA ALA A 19 3.68 -9.09 -0.54
C ALA A 19 3.55 -9.48 0.94
N LYS A 20 3.00 -10.67 1.24
CA LYS A 20 2.96 -11.21 2.61
C LYS A 20 4.35 -11.33 3.22
N LYS A 21 5.32 -11.87 2.47
CA LYS A 21 6.71 -12.00 2.94
C LYS A 21 7.33 -10.64 3.25
N LEU A 22 7.10 -9.65 2.38
CA LEU A 22 7.59 -8.29 2.62
C LEU A 22 6.94 -7.63 3.83
N ALA A 23 5.66 -7.89 4.08
CA ALA A 23 4.99 -7.36 5.27
C ALA A 23 5.59 -7.92 6.57
N VAL A 24 6.00 -9.20 6.59
CA VAL A 24 6.68 -9.79 7.73
C VAL A 24 8.09 -9.21 7.91
N GLU A 25 8.83 -9.01 6.82
CA GLU A 25 10.20 -8.46 6.86
C GLU A 25 10.21 -6.96 7.21
N TYR A 26 9.19 -6.22 6.78
CA TYR A 26 9.08 -4.76 6.94
C TYR A 26 7.66 -4.36 7.41
N PRO A 27 7.28 -4.66 8.66
CA PRO A 27 5.89 -4.51 9.11
C PRO A 27 5.37 -3.07 9.20
N ASN A 28 6.26 -2.09 9.25
CA ASN A 28 5.93 -0.66 9.35
C ASN A 28 6.40 0.11 8.11
N ALA A 29 6.51 -0.57 6.96
CA ALA A 29 7.04 0.06 5.75
C ALA A 29 6.10 1.13 5.18
N LEU A 30 6.71 2.20 4.66
CA LEU A 30 6.11 3.02 3.61
C LEU A 30 6.42 2.35 2.26
N VAL A 31 5.40 1.94 1.53
CA VAL A 31 5.53 1.28 0.23
C VAL A 31 4.89 2.15 -0.84
N LEU A 32 5.73 2.59 -1.78
CA LEU A 32 5.32 3.34 -2.97
C LEU A 32 5.10 2.35 -4.12
N LEU A 33 3.86 2.26 -4.60
CA LEU A 33 3.42 1.30 -5.62
C LEU A 33 3.22 2.01 -6.96
N HIS A 34 4.12 1.72 -7.90
CA HIS A 34 4.09 2.25 -9.25
C HIS A 34 3.65 1.19 -10.27
N GLY A 35 3.00 1.64 -11.34
CA GLY A 35 2.66 0.81 -12.50
C GLY A 35 1.29 1.13 -13.07
N ASP A 36 1.01 0.60 -14.25
CA ASP A 36 -0.21 0.90 -15.00
C ASP A 36 -1.49 0.36 -14.33
N LEU A 37 -2.65 0.77 -14.88
CA LEU A 37 -3.93 0.19 -14.52
C LEU A 37 -3.90 -1.33 -14.77
N GLY A 38 -4.29 -2.11 -13.77
CA GLY A 38 -4.25 -3.58 -13.85
C GLY A 38 -2.88 -4.22 -13.56
N ALA A 39 -1.83 -3.44 -13.24
CA ALA A 39 -0.50 -3.98 -12.92
C ALA A 39 -0.45 -4.82 -11.61
N GLY A 40 -1.52 -4.80 -10.80
CA GLY A 40 -1.61 -5.59 -9.57
C GLY A 40 -1.23 -4.84 -8.28
N LYS A 41 -1.22 -3.51 -8.28
CA LYS A 41 -0.94 -2.66 -7.11
C LYS A 41 -1.87 -2.97 -5.92
N THR A 42 -3.18 -2.94 -6.11
CA THR A 42 -4.16 -3.30 -5.07
C THR A 42 -4.03 -4.76 -4.62
N LEU A 43 -3.63 -5.67 -5.51
CA LEU A 43 -3.39 -7.07 -5.17
C LEU A 43 -2.15 -7.23 -4.27
N PHE A 44 -1.10 -6.46 -4.55
CA PHE A 44 0.04 -6.35 -3.65
C PHE A 44 -0.40 -5.83 -2.28
N ALA A 45 -1.18 -4.74 -2.24
CA ALA A 45 -1.67 -4.18 -0.98
C ALA A 45 -2.46 -5.22 -0.16
N LYS A 46 -3.35 -5.97 -0.82
CA LYS A 46 -4.07 -7.10 -0.20
C LYS A 46 -3.13 -8.13 0.42
N GLY A 47 -2.09 -8.54 -0.31
CA GLY A 47 -1.13 -9.49 0.23
C GLY A 47 -0.32 -8.92 1.40
N PHE A 48 0.05 -7.65 1.34
CA PHE A 48 0.77 -6.99 2.44
C PHE A 48 -0.09 -6.93 3.72
N THR A 49 -1.35 -6.49 3.60
CA THR A 49 -2.32 -6.46 4.71
C THR A 49 -2.54 -7.84 5.31
N PHE A 50 -2.68 -8.88 4.47
CA PHE A 50 -2.82 -10.26 4.93
C PHE A 50 -1.55 -10.78 5.63
N GLY A 51 -0.36 -10.35 5.20
CA GLY A 51 0.91 -10.73 5.83
C GLY A 51 1.05 -10.22 7.26
N LEU A 52 0.33 -9.15 7.61
CA LEU A 52 0.24 -8.63 8.97
C LEU A 52 -0.90 -9.27 9.80
N GLY A 53 -1.56 -10.30 9.26
CA GLY A 53 -2.65 -11.00 9.93
C GLY A 53 -3.99 -10.24 9.93
N ILE A 54 -4.16 -9.25 9.05
CA ILE A 54 -5.39 -8.47 8.94
C ILE A 54 -6.25 -9.04 7.81
N GLU A 55 -7.24 -9.85 8.15
CA GLU A 55 -8.18 -10.47 7.19
C GLU A 55 -9.33 -9.53 6.82
N ALA A 56 -9.00 -8.36 6.25
CA ALA A 56 -9.98 -7.38 5.79
C ALA A 56 -10.40 -7.60 4.32
N ASN A 57 -11.53 -7.03 3.92
CA ASN A 57 -11.88 -6.92 2.51
C ASN A 57 -11.10 -5.78 1.86
N VAL A 58 -9.87 -6.08 1.44
CA VAL A 58 -8.98 -5.09 0.79
C VAL A 58 -9.46 -4.82 -0.64
N SER A 59 -9.66 -3.54 -0.93
CA SER A 59 -10.14 -3.03 -2.21
C SER A 59 -9.43 -1.72 -2.55
N SER A 60 -9.39 -1.37 -3.83
CA SER A 60 -8.76 -0.12 -4.26
C SER A 60 -9.52 1.08 -3.68
N PRO A 61 -8.83 2.02 -2.99
CA PRO A 61 -9.42 3.23 -2.48
C PRO A 61 -9.55 4.32 -3.54
N SER A 62 -9.65 4.01 -4.85
CA SER A 62 -9.71 5.04 -5.90
C SER A 62 -10.81 6.10 -5.73
N TYR A 63 -11.86 5.84 -4.94
CA TYR A 63 -12.92 6.82 -4.64
C TYR A 63 -12.91 7.32 -3.20
N THR A 64 -12.52 6.48 -2.23
CA THR A 64 -12.37 6.88 -0.83
C THR A 64 -11.06 7.62 -0.57
N LEU A 65 -10.14 7.59 -1.53
CA LEU A 65 -8.75 8.09 -1.53
C LEU A 65 -7.85 7.36 -0.53
N MET A 66 -8.41 6.92 0.59
CA MET A 66 -7.76 6.14 1.63
C MET A 66 -8.71 5.08 2.19
N ASN A 67 -8.17 3.89 2.46
CA ASN A 67 -8.77 2.89 3.34
C ASN A 67 -7.84 2.64 4.54
N GLU A 68 -8.43 2.46 5.72
CA GLU A 68 -7.73 1.97 6.92
C GLU A 68 -8.19 0.54 7.22
N TYR A 69 -7.25 -0.41 7.27
CA TYR A 69 -7.50 -1.79 7.65
C TYR A 69 -6.98 -2.05 9.06
N ARG A 70 -7.89 -2.14 10.02
CA ARG A 70 -7.55 -2.27 11.45
C ARG A 70 -7.24 -3.72 11.83
N GLY A 71 -6.06 -3.93 12.40
CA GLY A 71 -5.69 -5.14 13.13
C GLY A 71 -5.70 -4.92 14.64
N ASN A 72 -5.30 -5.94 15.39
CA ASN A 72 -5.26 -5.86 16.86
C ASN A 72 -4.16 -4.94 17.39
N SER A 73 -2.99 -4.93 16.74
CA SER A 73 -1.79 -4.18 17.17
C SER A 73 -1.29 -3.16 16.15
N THR A 74 -1.79 -3.20 14.91
CA THR A 74 -1.40 -2.27 13.84
C THR A 74 -2.56 -2.09 12.86
N SER A 75 -2.62 -0.91 12.24
CA SER A 75 -3.48 -0.62 11.09
C SER A 75 -2.64 -0.59 9.82
N VAL A 76 -3.24 -0.89 8.67
CA VAL A 76 -2.64 -0.59 7.36
C VAL A 76 -3.40 0.54 6.72
N TYR A 77 -2.68 1.62 6.38
CA TYR A 77 -3.22 2.70 5.56
C TYR A 77 -2.91 2.40 4.10
N HIS A 78 -3.95 2.40 3.27
CA HIS A 78 -3.84 2.19 1.84
C HIS A 78 -4.43 3.38 1.12
N LEU A 79 -3.59 4.10 0.39
CA LEU A 79 -3.95 5.30 -0.37
C LEU A 79 -3.87 5.02 -1.87
N ASP A 80 -4.72 5.68 -2.63
CA ASP A 80 -4.70 5.66 -4.08
C ASP A 80 -4.78 7.10 -4.60
N LEU A 81 -3.65 7.58 -5.11
CA LEU A 81 -3.53 8.95 -5.60
C LEU A 81 -3.96 9.07 -7.07
N TYR A 82 -4.65 8.06 -7.63
CA TYR A 82 -5.02 8.02 -9.05
C TYR A 82 -5.82 9.27 -9.51
N ARG A 83 -6.63 9.83 -8.62
CA ARG A 83 -7.58 10.91 -8.94
C ARG A 83 -7.20 12.28 -8.41
N LEU A 84 -6.10 12.39 -7.68
CA LEU A 84 -5.70 13.65 -7.08
C LEU A 84 -5.01 14.53 -8.12
N ASN A 85 -5.35 15.82 -8.09
CA ASN A 85 -4.85 16.79 -9.06
C ASN A 85 -3.63 17.56 -8.57
N CYS A 86 -3.49 17.70 -7.25
CA CYS A 86 -2.38 18.41 -6.64
C CYS A 86 -2.01 17.84 -5.26
N PHE A 87 -0.83 18.24 -4.77
CA PHE A 87 -0.28 17.77 -3.50
C PHE A 87 -1.13 18.24 -2.30
N GLU A 88 -1.76 19.41 -2.39
CA GLU A 88 -2.63 19.93 -1.32
C GLU A 88 -3.78 18.97 -1.01
N GLU A 89 -4.39 18.36 -2.03
CA GLU A 89 -5.46 17.35 -1.82
C GLU A 89 -4.93 16.12 -1.06
N VAL A 90 -3.64 15.78 -1.22
CA VAL A 90 -2.98 14.68 -0.50
C VAL A 90 -2.77 15.05 0.97
N VAL A 91 -2.38 16.29 1.23
CA VAL A 91 -2.20 16.82 2.59
C VAL A 91 -3.54 16.86 3.33
N ASP A 92 -4.61 17.27 2.65
CA ASP A 92 -5.97 17.35 3.21
C ASP A 92 -6.54 15.98 3.63
N ILE A 93 -6.04 14.87 3.05
CA ILE A 93 -6.39 13.50 3.45
C ILE A 93 -5.72 13.10 4.78
N GLY A 94 -4.78 13.91 5.28
CA GLY A 94 -4.05 13.64 6.52
C GLY A 94 -2.80 12.77 6.31
N LEU A 95 -2.15 12.86 5.15
CA LEU A 95 -0.96 12.05 4.83
C LEU A 95 0.13 12.18 5.91
N PHE A 96 0.40 13.39 6.41
CA PHE A 96 1.44 13.59 7.42
C PHE A 96 1.12 12.87 8.72
N ASP A 97 -0.12 12.96 9.21
CA ASP A 97 -0.55 12.25 10.42
C ASP A 97 -0.41 10.73 10.26
N ILE A 98 -0.73 10.21 9.06
CA ILE A 98 -0.58 8.79 8.73
C ILE A 98 0.89 8.38 8.76
N LEU A 99 1.78 9.15 8.13
CA LEU A 99 3.21 8.86 8.11
C LEU A 99 3.82 8.94 9.52
N GLU A 100 3.35 9.86 10.35
CA GLU A 100 3.79 10.01 11.74
C GLU A 100 3.24 8.93 12.68
N SER A 101 2.13 8.28 12.32
CA SER A 101 1.49 7.23 13.14
C SER A 101 2.37 5.99 13.39
N GLY A 102 3.38 5.76 12.54
CA GLY A 102 4.25 4.58 12.60
C GLY A 102 3.61 3.29 12.08
N HIS A 103 2.37 3.36 11.59
CA HIS A 103 1.69 2.26 10.91
C HIS A 103 2.18 2.11 9.45
N PRO A 104 2.15 0.89 8.89
CA PRO A 104 2.46 0.68 7.48
C PRO A 104 1.51 1.47 6.57
N CYS A 105 2.09 2.07 5.53
CA CYS A 105 1.41 2.91 4.56
C CYS A 105 1.73 2.43 3.14
N LEU A 106 0.70 2.16 2.35
CA LEU A 106 0.78 1.68 0.98
C LEU A 106 0.18 2.74 0.06
N ILE A 107 0.97 3.32 -0.85
CA ILE A 107 0.53 4.40 -1.71
C ILE A 107 0.56 3.94 -3.17
N GLU A 108 -0.61 3.79 -3.79
CA GLU A 108 -0.72 3.57 -5.24
C GLU A 108 -0.58 4.90 -6.01
N TRP A 109 0.06 4.83 -7.18
CA TRP A 109 0.34 6.00 -8.05
C TRP A 109 1.21 7.05 -7.35
N ALA A 110 2.22 6.58 -6.62
CA ALA A 110 3.13 7.42 -5.85
C ALA A 110 3.90 8.45 -6.71
N GLU A 111 4.02 8.22 -8.02
CA GLU A 111 4.56 9.19 -8.97
C GLU A 111 3.82 10.54 -9.01
N ARG A 112 2.61 10.63 -8.43
CA ARG A 112 1.88 11.89 -8.30
C ARG A 112 2.38 12.81 -7.19
N VAL A 113 3.25 12.31 -6.31
CA VAL A 113 3.77 13.03 -5.13
C VAL A 113 5.29 12.95 -5.00
N GLU A 114 5.99 12.50 -6.05
CA GLU A 114 7.46 12.51 -6.16
C GLU A 114 8.00 13.81 -6.78
#